data_AF-A0AAU8M9L3-F1
#
_entry.id   AF-A0AAU8M9L3-F1
#
_cell.length_a   1.000
_cell.length_b   1.000
_cell.length_c   1.000
_cell.angle_alpha   90.00
_cell.angle_beta   90.00
_cell.angle_gamma   90.00
#
_symmetry.space_group_name_H-M   'P 1'
#
loop_
_entity.id
_entity.type
_entity.pdbx_description
1 polymer ?
#
loop_
_entity_poly.entity_id
_entity_poly.type
_entity_poly.pdbx_seq_one_letter_code
_entity_poly.pdbx_strand_id
1 'polypeptide(L)'
;MTDAIDNDEEEFAASTLIEAIENQIESGNPPAAKAVFNMLTLVDYERDDILEMMAHVLAIEIDALLEQDRAFDTQWYEAALRALPELPPEK
;
A
#
# COMPACT_ATOMS: atom_id res chain seq x y z
N MET A 1 -8.48 -12.66 26.83
CA MET A 1 -7.15 -12.01 26.88
C MET A 1 -6.36 -12.51 25.68
N THR A 2 -6.82 -12.14 24.48
CA THR A 2 -6.26 -12.58 23.19
C THR A 2 -6.28 -11.42 22.19
N ASP A 3 -7.27 -10.52 22.27
CA ASP A 3 -7.39 -9.35 21.39
C ASP A 3 -6.23 -8.33 21.44
N ALA A 4 -5.41 -8.32 22.50
CA ALA A 4 -4.30 -7.36 22.59
C ALA A 4 -3.08 -7.75 21.76
N ILE A 5 -2.90 -9.04 21.45
CA ILE A 5 -1.73 -9.52 20.69
C ILE A 5 -1.98 -9.35 19.19
N ASP A 6 -3.20 -9.64 18.73
CA ASP A 6 -3.58 -9.54 17.31
C ASP A 6 -3.54 -8.07 16.83
N ASN A 7 -3.96 -7.11 17.66
CA ASN A 7 -3.92 -5.68 17.32
C ASN A 7 -2.48 -5.15 17.19
N ASP A 8 -1.57 -5.60 18.05
CA ASP A 8 -0.15 -5.20 17.99
C ASP A 8 0.53 -5.76 16.73
N GLU A 9 0.13 -6.95 16.27
CA GLU A 9 0.65 -7.56 15.04
C GLU A 9 0.12 -6.86 13.77
N GLU A 10 -1.17 -6.48 13.73
CA GLU A 10 -1.74 -5.71 12.62
C GLU A 10 -1.12 -4.30 12.50
N GLU A 11 -0.92 -3.60 13.63
CA GLU A 11 -0.28 -2.28 13.65
C GLU A 11 1.20 -2.37 13.20
N PHE A 12 1.90 -3.44 13.59
CA PHE A 12 3.25 -3.73 13.12
C PHE A 12 3.31 -4.02 11.61
N ALA A 13 2.34 -4.77 11.07
CA ALA A 13 2.25 -5.03 9.64
C ALA A 13 1.98 -3.74 8.86
N ALA A 14 1.03 -2.92 9.31
CA ALA A 14 0.69 -1.64 8.68
C ALA A 14 1.88 -0.67 8.63
N SER A 15 2.59 -0.51 9.75
CA SER A 15 3.78 0.36 9.80
C SER A 15 4.92 -0.12 8.89
N THR A 16 5.13 -1.44 8.80
CA THR A 16 6.11 -2.03 7.87
C THR A 16 5.73 -1.76 6.41
N LEU A 17 4.45 -1.83 6.06
CA LEU A 17 3.96 -1.54 4.71
C LEU A 17 4.12 -0.06 4.36
N ILE A 18 3.84 0.84 5.30
CA ILE A 18 4.07 2.28 5.11
C ILE A 18 5.55 2.55 4.85
N GLU A 19 6.46 1.97 5.64
CA GLU A 19 7.91 2.11 5.41
C GLU A 19 8.30 1.58 4.01
N ALA A 20 7.71 0.46 3.58
CA ALA A 20 7.93 -0.07 2.24
C ALA A 20 7.47 0.92 1.14
N ILE A 21 6.32 1.58 1.31
CA ILE A 21 5.84 2.62 0.40
C ILE A 21 6.79 3.82 0.36
N GLU A 22 7.28 4.28 1.52
CA GLU A 22 8.23 5.38 1.56
C GLU A 22 9.51 5.05 0.80
N ASN A 23 10.04 3.84 0.99
CA ASN A 23 11.18 3.32 0.23
C ASN A 23 10.91 3.25 -1.28
N GLN A 24 9.70 2.87 -1.70
CA GLN A 24 9.29 2.85 -3.12
C GLN A 24 9.26 4.28 -3.71
N ILE A 25 8.74 5.25 -2.96
CA ILE A 25 8.70 6.66 -3.38
C ILE A 25 10.10 7.26 -3.48
N GLU A 26 10.96 6.98 -2.49
CA GLU A 26 12.35 7.45 -2.46
C GLU A 26 13.16 6.84 -3.61
N SER A 27 13.07 5.53 -3.80
CA SER A 27 13.75 4.81 -4.88
C SER A 27 13.15 5.08 -6.28
N GLY A 28 11.91 5.58 -6.35
CA GLY A 28 11.18 5.79 -7.59
C GLY A 28 10.74 4.49 -8.27
N ASN A 29 10.65 3.39 -7.51
CA ASN A 29 10.26 2.07 -8.00
C ASN A 29 9.12 1.48 -7.14
N PRO A 30 7.95 1.17 -7.73
CA PRO A 30 7.60 1.42 -9.13
C PRO A 30 7.45 2.92 -9.42
N PRO A 31 7.65 3.37 -10.67
CA PRO A 31 7.46 4.78 -11.05
C PRO A 31 6.06 5.31 -10.72
N ALA A 32 5.07 4.42 -10.67
CA ALA A 32 3.70 4.72 -10.25
C ALA A 32 3.62 5.26 -8.81
N ALA A 33 4.42 4.72 -7.87
CA ALA A 33 4.36 5.10 -6.46
C ALA A 33 4.62 6.59 -6.27
N LYS A 34 5.73 7.08 -6.82
CA LYS A 34 6.09 8.51 -6.75
C LYS A 34 5.12 9.39 -7.54
N ALA A 35 4.62 8.93 -8.68
CA ALA A 35 3.68 9.70 -9.50
C ALA A 35 2.34 9.90 -8.77
N VAL A 36 1.80 8.84 -8.16
CA VAL A 36 0.54 8.87 -7.42
C VAL A 36 0.67 9.71 -6.16
N PHE A 37 1.76 9.53 -5.39
CA PHE A 37 2.03 10.35 -4.22
C PHE A 37 2.02 11.86 -4.55
N ASN A 38 2.71 12.24 -5.63
CA ASN A 38 2.74 13.64 -6.08
C ASN A 38 1.35 14.11 -6.57
N MET A 39 0.63 13.27 -7.30
CA MET A 39 -0.72 13.60 -7.80
C MET A 39 -1.70 13.87 -6.67
N LEU A 40 -1.71 13.04 -5.62
CA LEU A 40 -2.61 13.20 -4.48
C LEU A 40 -2.19 14.38 -3.59
N THR A 41 -0.88 14.58 -3.41
CA THR A 41 -0.37 15.79 -2.72
C THR A 41 -0.82 17.08 -3.42
N LEU A 42 -0.91 17.10 -4.76
CA LEU A 42 -1.34 18.27 -5.53
C LEU A 42 -2.82 18.63 -5.35
N VAL A 43 -3.65 17.69 -4.89
CA VAL A 43 -5.07 17.93 -4.61
C VAL A 43 -5.34 18.01 -3.10
N ASP A 44 -4.31 18.35 -2.32
CA ASP A 44 -4.34 18.63 -0.87
C ASP A 44 -4.69 17.43 0.03
N TYR A 45 -4.40 16.19 -0.37
CA TYR A 45 -4.40 15.06 0.56
C TYR A 45 -3.21 15.14 1.52
N GLU A 46 -3.43 14.75 2.78
CA GLU A 46 -2.34 14.67 3.77
C GLU A 46 -1.37 13.53 3.43
N ARG A 47 -0.10 13.73 3.76
CA ARG A 47 0.95 12.74 3.49
C ARG A 47 0.59 11.38 4.08
N ASP A 48 0.17 11.37 5.34
CA ASP A 48 -0.06 10.14 6.08
C ASP A 48 -1.25 9.37 5.48
N ASP A 49 -2.35 10.06 5.14
CA ASP A 49 -3.49 9.47 4.42
C ASP A 49 -3.07 8.83 3.08
N ILE A 50 -2.20 9.50 2.32
CA ILE A 50 -1.71 8.95 1.04
C ILE A 50 -0.90 7.68 1.27
N LEU A 51 0.01 7.70 2.26
CA LEU A 51 0.84 6.55 2.59
C LEU A 51 0.00 5.37 3.08
N GLU A 52 -1.03 5.64 3.89
CA GLU A 52 -1.98 4.62 4.35
C GLU A 52 -2.77 4.00 3.18
N MET A 53 -3.30 4.81 2.26
CA MET A 53 -3.99 4.31 1.07
C MET A 53 -3.07 3.47 0.18
N MET A 54 -1.84 3.91 -0.04
CA MET A 54 -0.85 3.17 -0.82
C MET A 54 -0.44 1.86 -0.11
N ALA A 55 -0.30 1.87 1.21
CA ALA A 55 0.01 0.70 2.01
C ALA A 55 -1.13 -0.31 1.99
N HIS A 56 -2.40 0.12 1.98
CA HIS A 56 -3.56 -0.75 1.80
C HIS A 56 -3.54 -1.47 0.45
N VAL A 57 -3.21 -0.75 -0.63
CA VAL A 57 -3.07 -1.37 -1.96
C VAL A 57 -1.97 -2.43 -1.96
N LEU A 58 -0.86 -2.18 -1.25
CA LEU A 58 0.24 -3.14 -1.12
C LEU A 58 -0.16 -4.35 -0.27
N ALA A 59 -0.92 -4.14 0.82
CA ALA A 59 -1.45 -5.21 1.66
C ALA A 59 -2.30 -6.19 0.84
N ILE A 60 -3.27 -5.68 0.06
CA ILE A 60 -4.15 -6.51 -0.78
C ILE A 60 -3.35 -7.37 -1.76
N GLU A 61 -2.25 -6.83 -2.32
CA GLU A 61 -1.41 -7.61 -3.21
C GLU A 61 -0.59 -8.68 -2.48
N ILE A 62 -0.08 -8.39 -1.28
CA ILE A 62 0.65 -9.34 -0.46
C ILE A 62 -0.28 -10.45 0.03
N ASP A 63 -1.48 -10.12 0.48
CA ASP A 63 -2.48 -11.10 0.92
C ASP A 63 -2.84 -12.05 -0.22
N ALA A 64 -3.14 -11.50 -1.40
CA ALA A 64 -3.45 -12.31 -2.58
C ALA A 64 -2.24 -13.11 -3.08
N LEU A 65 -1.02 -12.62 -2.90
CA LEU A 65 0.21 -13.35 -3.19
C LEU A 65 0.31 -14.59 -2.28
N LEU A 66 0.11 -14.41 -0.97
CA LEU A 66 0.20 -15.46 0.04
C LEU A 66 -0.94 -16.49 -0.09
N GLU A 67 -2.17 -16.03 -0.29
CA GLU A 67 -3.34 -16.90 -0.41
C GLU A 67 -3.29 -17.76 -1.68
N GLN A 68 -2.85 -17.18 -2.80
CA GLN A 68 -2.85 -17.85 -4.10
C GLN A 68 -1.52 -18.55 -4.41
N ASP A 69 -0.54 -18.50 -3.50
CA ASP A 69 0.83 -19.03 -3.67
C ASP A 69 1.43 -18.63 -5.03
N ARG A 70 1.38 -17.32 -5.33
CA ARG A 70 1.81 -16.75 -6.61
C ARG A 70 2.96 -15.77 -6.43
N ALA A 71 3.49 -15.28 -7.55
CA ALA A 71 4.43 -14.15 -7.54
C ALA A 71 3.68 -12.82 -7.41
N PHE A 72 4.39 -11.78 -6.92
CA PHE A 72 3.88 -10.41 -6.85
C PHE A 72 3.52 -9.89 -8.24
N ASP A 73 2.30 -9.36 -8.38
CA ASP A 73 1.77 -8.80 -9.61
C ASP A 73 2.00 -7.29 -9.64
N THR A 74 3.17 -6.92 -10.14
CA THR A 74 3.55 -5.50 -10.32
C THR A 74 2.59 -4.76 -11.25
N GLN A 75 2.02 -5.43 -12.25
CA GLN A 75 1.13 -4.78 -13.22
C GLN A 75 -0.19 -4.40 -12.55
N TRP A 76 -0.79 -5.32 -11.79
CA TRP A 76 -1.97 -5.04 -10.99
C TRP A 76 -1.68 -3.96 -9.94
N TYR A 77 -0.57 -4.09 -9.20
CA TYR A 77 -0.19 -3.15 -8.16
C TYR A 77 -0.05 -1.71 -8.68
N GLU A 78 0.67 -1.53 -9.80
CA GLU A 78 0.79 -0.21 -10.41
C GLU A 78 -0.54 0.34 -10.95
N ALA A 79 -1.43 -0.52 -11.45
CA ALA A 79 -2.75 -0.09 -11.90
C ALA A 79 -3.62 0.35 -10.71
N ALA A 80 -3.59 -0.39 -9.61
CA ALA A 80 -4.31 -0.08 -8.38
C ALA A 80 -3.80 1.22 -7.74
N LEU A 81 -2.48 1.43 -7.66
CA LEU A 81 -1.92 2.70 -7.19
C LEU A 81 -2.45 3.89 -8.01
N ARG A 82 -2.51 3.77 -9.33
CA ARG A 82 -3.01 4.86 -10.21
C ARG A 82 -4.51 5.11 -10.09
N ALA A 83 -5.27 4.19 -9.49
CA ALA A 83 -6.71 4.35 -9.23
C ALA A 83 -6.99 5.13 -7.95
N LEU A 84 -5.99 5.32 -7.08
CA LEU A 84 -6.15 6.13 -5.87
C LEU A 84 -6.67 7.54 -6.18
N PRO A 85 -7.60 8.07 -5.38
CA PRO A 85 -7.94 7.65 -4.01
C PRO A 85 -8.96 6.50 -3.89
N GLU A 86 -9.44 5.94 -5.01
CA GLU A 86 -10.36 4.80 -4.97
C GLU A 86 -9.60 3.51 -4.66
N LEU A 87 -9.86 2.93 -3.48
CA LEU A 87 -9.21 1.68 -3.06
C LEU A 87 -9.72 0.49 -3.90
N PRO A 88 -8.83 -0.43 -4.32
CA PRO A 88 -9.26 -1.63 -5.00
C PRO A 88 -10.09 -2.51 -4.06
N PRO A 89 -11.04 -3.29 -4.59
CA PRO A 89 -11.73 -4.28 -3.78
C PRO A 89 -10.74 -5.32 -3.26
N GLU A 90 -11.00 -5.83 -2.06
CA GLU A 90 -10.35 -7.05 -1.56
C GLU A 90 -10.54 -8.20 -2.57
N LYS A 91 -9.48 -8.99 -2.78
CA LYS A 91 -9.46 -10.07 -3.78
C LYS A 91 -10.12 -11.35 -3.30
#